data_AF-A0AAW3FN29-F1
#
_entry.id   AF-A0AAW3FN29-F1
#
_cell.length_a   1.000
_cell.length_b   1.000
_cell.length_c   1.000
_cell.angle_alpha   90.00
_cell.angle_beta   90.00
_cell.angle_gamma   90.00
#
_symmetry.space_group_name_H-M   'P 1'
#
loop_
_entity.id
_entity.type
_entity.pdbx_description
1 polymer ?
#
loop_
_entity_poly.entity_id
_entity_poly.type
_entity_poly.pdbx_seq_one_letter_code
_entity_poly.pdbx_strand_id
1 'polypeptide(L)'
;MSRMMKMGTGTLRVILWFASILIWFSIFVPIEYLVNYFSGETTNYILHSDDFMMPIKTHVASTNAIASFPSGLYTTLMIIGYIMMLVGVFITIQAVSAIVRHIQEQDYFSTENSQQMNRIVKGQIWILGSSLLMACANQLTVSWLYRISQFGLGWDNLLSAFVDLIIFALIAMIYTRAVNMKTESDLTI
;
A
#
# COMPACT_ATOMS: atom_id res chain seq x y z
N MET A 1 -22.43 -21.68 -11.28
CA MET A 1 -22.11 -20.55 -10.39
C MET A 1 -23.35 -20.07 -9.65
N SER A 2 -23.30 -19.86 -8.33
CA SER A 2 -24.47 -19.44 -7.54
C SER A 2 -24.87 -17.97 -7.82
N ARG A 3 -26.13 -17.62 -7.59
CA ARG A 3 -26.64 -16.24 -7.77
C ARG A 3 -25.88 -15.23 -6.90
N MET A 4 -25.54 -15.61 -5.67
CA MET A 4 -24.76 -14.78 -4.74
C MET A 4 -23.33 -14.55 -5.24
N MET A 5 -22.69 -15.60 -5.76
CA MET A 5 -21.33 -15.50 -6.31
C MET A 5 -21.26 -14.62 -7.57
N LYS A 6 -22.30 -14.64 -8.40
CA LYS A 6 -22.43 -13.74 -9.56
C LYS A 6 -22.59 -12.28 -9.16
N MET A 7 -23.42 -12.01 -8.16
CA MET A 7 -23.60 -10.67 -7.63
C MET A 7 -22.32 -10.15 -6.93
N GLY A 8 -21.66 -11.00 -6.14
CA GLY A 8 -20.43 -10.65 -5.42
C GLY A 8 -19.28 -10.30 -6.36
N THR A 9 -18.98 -11.17 -7.34
CA THR A 9 -17.93 -10.90 -8.35
C THR A 9 -18.24 -9.70 -9.22
N GLY A 10 -19.52 -9.49 -9.58
CA GLY A 10 -19.96 -8.30 -10.31
C GLY A 10 -19.71 -7.01 -9.52
N THR A 11 -20.10 -7.00 -8.25
CA THR A 11 -19.90 -5.84 -7.36
C THR A 11 -18.42 -5.55 -7.14
N LEU A 12 -17.62 -6.59 -6.85
CA LEU A 12 -16.19 -6.47 -6.64
C LEU A 12 -15.48 -5.91 -7.87
N ARG A 13 -15.87 -6.33 -9.08
CA ARG A 13 -15.33 -5.80 -10.34
C ARG A 13 -15.59 -4.29 -10.49
N VAL A 14 -16.78 -3.81 -10.14
CA VAL A 14 -17.10 -2.38 -10.17
C VAL A 14 -16.24 -1.61 -9.17
N ILE A 15 -16.08 -2.14 -7.95
CA ILE A 15 -15.23 -1.53 -6.91
C ILE A 15 -13.77 -1.44 -7.40
N LEU A 16 -13.23 -2.52 -7.97
CA LEU A 16 -11.86 -2.55 -8.49
C LEU A 16 -11.63 -1.60 -9.66
N TRP A 17 -12.65 -1.39 -10.50
CA TRP A 17 -12.62 -0.40 -11.57
C TRP A 17 -12.54 1.03 -11.02
N PHE A 18 -13.40 1.38 -10.06
CA PHE A 18 -13.32 2.68 -9.38
C PHE A 18 -11.98 2.87 -8.66
N ALA A 19 -11.50 1.85 -7.96
CA ALA A 19 -10.22 1.92 -7.27
C ALA A 19 -9.04 2.11 -8.24
N SER A 20 -9.10 1.50 -9.43
CA SER A 20 -8.10 1.71 -10.48
C SER A 20 -8.05 3.17 -10.96
N ILE A 21 -9.21 3.84 -11.04
CA ILE A 21 -9.29 5.27 -11.40
C ILE A 21 -8.72 6.13 -10.27
N LEU A 22 -9.07 5.85 -9.02
CA LEU A 22 -8.61 6.62 -7.87
C LEU A 22 -7.09 6.62 -7.71
N ILE A 23 -6.41 5.51 -8.02
CA ILE A 23 -4.94 5.43 -8.00
C ILE A 23 -4.30 6.50 -8.89
N TRP A 24 -4.89 6.80 -10.05
CA TRP A 24 -4.37 7.83 -10.94
C TRP A 24 -4.44 9.22 -10.32
N PHE A 25 -5.48 9.52 -9.56
CA PHE A 25 -5.59 10.77 -8.82
C PHE A 25 -4.64 10.82 -7.61
N SER A 26 -4.29 9.66 -7.03
CA SER A 26 -3.34 9.61 -5.91
C SER A 26 -1.91 10.02 -6.28
N ILE A 27 -1.58 10.20 -7.57
CA ILE A 27 -0.28 10.73 -8.00
C ILE A 27 -0.05 12.19 -7.58
N PHE A 28 -1.10 12.93 -7.25
CA PHE A 28 -0.96 14.31 -6.77
C PHE A 28 -0.36 14.39 -5.35
N VAL A 29 -0.46 13.33 -4.56
CA VAL A 29 0.11 13.30 -3.19
C VAL A 29 1.63 13.47 -3.16
N PRO A 30 2.45 12.70 -3.89
CA PRO A 30 3.90 12.96 -3.94
C PRO A 30 4.26 14.32 -4.52
N ILE A 31 3.42 14.91 -5.38
CA ILE A 31 3.64 16.27 -5.92
C ILE A 31 3.49 17.31 -4.82
N GLU A 32 2.51 17.16 -3.92
CA GLU A 32 2.34 18.05 -2.77
C GLU A 32 3.59 18.09 -1.88
N TYR A 33 4.19 16.92 -1.59
CA TYR A 33 5.46 16.87 -0.84
C TYR A 33 6.60 17.60 -1.55
N LEU A 34 6.69 17.51 -2.89
CA LEU A 34 7.67 18.26 -3.67
C LEU A 34 7.42 19.77 -3.58
N VAL A 35 6.17 20.20 -3.74
CA VAL A 35 5.80 21.62 -3.66
C VAL A 35 6.15 22.19 -2.29
N ASN A 36 5.76 21.51 -1.22
CA ASN A 36 6.07 21.90 0.16
C ASN A 36 7.58 21.98 0.43
N TYR A 37 8.38 21.12 -0.19
CA TYR A 37 9.83 21.17 -0.06
C TYR A 37 10.46 22.35 -0.80
N PHE A 38 10.10 22.56 -2.07
CA PHE A 38 10.65 23.65 -2.86
C PHE A 38 10.13 25.03 -2.44
N SER A 39 8.95 25.11 -1.81
CA SER A 39 8.44 26.35 -1.19
C SER A 39 9.09 26.66 0.17
N GLY A 40 9.85 25.71 0.75
CA GLY A 40 10.41 25.83 2.09
C GLY A 40 9.38 25.65 3.21
N GLU A 41 8.18 25.17 2.90
CA GLU A 41 7.06 25.05 3.84
C GLU A 41 6.96 23.68 4.52
N THR A 42 7.77 22.67 4.15
CA THR A 42 7.69 21.31 4.72
C THR A 42 7.55 21.27 6.24
N THR A 43 8.44 21.96 6.95
CA THR A 43 8.43 21.97 8.43
C THR A 43 7.20 22.70 8.96
N ASN A 44 6.79 23.79 8.30
CA ASN A 44 5.61 24.56 8.68
C ASN A 44 4.33 23.73 8.49
N TYR A 45 4.24 23.01 7.38
CA TYR A 45 3.18 22.06 7.06
C TYR A 45 3.06 20.98 8.14
N ILE A 46 4.16 20.34 8.52
CA ILE A 46 4.16 19.29 9.56
C ILE A 46 3.70 19.82 10.93
N LEU A 47 4.04 21.07 11.25
CA LEU A 47 3.72 21.64 12.56
C LEU A 47 2.26 22.09 12.71
N HIS A 48 1.62 22.50 11.60
CA HIS A 48 0.33 23.20 11.61
C HIS A 48 -0.77 22.55 10.77
N SER A 49 -0.45 21.58 9.91
CA SER A 49 -1.46 20.82 9.16
C SER A 49 -2.23 19.89 10.08
N ASP A 50 -3.51 19.70 9.77
CA ASP A 50 -4.39 18.73 10.42
C ASP A 50 -3.90 17.29 10.20
N ASP A 51 -3.02 17.05 9.22
CA ASP A 51 -2.42 15.73 8.95
C ASP A 51 -1.49 15.23 10.05
N PHE A 52 -1.11 16.11 10.99
CA PHE A 52 -0.18 15.78 12.07
C PHE A 52 -0.77 16.06 13.43
N MET A 53 -0.73 15.05 14.29
CA MET A 53 -1.11 15.17 15.68
C MET A 53 0.08 15.50 16.56
N MET A 54 -0.19 16.30 17.59
CA MET A 54 0.70 16.51 18.73
C MET A 54 0.23 15.59 19.88
N PRO A 55 0.94 14.50 20.18
CA PRO A 55 0.49 13.51 21.18
C PRO A 55 0.50 14.08 22.60
N ILE A 56 1.41 15.02 22.88
CA ILE A 56 1.59 15.66 24.18
C ILE A 56 1.54 17.18 23.97
N LYS A 57 0.44 17.81 24.40
CA LYS A 57 0.22 19.27 24.24
C LYS A 57 1.21 20.15 25.02
N THR A 58 1.94 19.59 25.98
CA THR A 58 2.89 20.32 26.83
C THR A 58 4.30 20.37 26.28
N HIS A 59 4.62 19.58 25.25
CA HIS A 59 5.96 19.54 24.64
C HIS A 59 5.91 20.18 23.26
N VAL A 60 6.56 21.34 23.14
CA VAL A 60 6.71 22.04 21.85
C VAL A 60 8.13 21.84 21.36
N ALA A 61 8.28 21.58 20.06
CA ALA A 61 9.59 21.50 19.44
C ALA A 61 10.37 22.81 19.67
N SER A 62 11.64 22.69 20.06
CA SER A 62 12.49 23.88 20.24
C SER A 62 12.77 24.55 18.89
N THR A 63 13.02 25.86 18.89
CA THR A 63 13.38 26.61 17.67
C THR A 63 14.58 25.98 16.95
N ASN A 64 15.55 25.46 17.71
CA ASN A 64 16.71 24.77 17.16
C ASN A 64 16.31 23.45 16.47
N ALA A 65 15.44 22.65 17.09
CA ALA A 65 14.97 21.39 16.49
C ALA A 65 14.20 21.64 15.19
N ILE A 66 13.36 22.68 15.16
CA ILE A 66 12.63 23.12 13.97
C ILE A 66 13.59 23.55 12.86
N ALA A 67 14.59 24.39 13.18
CA ALA A 67 15.57 24.87 12.22
C ALA A 67 16.50 23.76 11.67
N SER A 68 16.81 22.76 12.49
CA SER A 68 17.65 21.62 12.11
C SER A 68 16.88 20.43 11.52
N PHE A 69 15.57 20.55 11.31
CA PHE A 69 14.76 19.44 10.80
C PHE A 69 15.25 19.02 9.40
N PRO A 70 15.56 17.73 9.17
CA PRO A 70 16.05 17.26 7.88
C PRO A 70 14.91 17.13 6.85
N SER A 71 14.34 18.27 6.44
CA SER A 71 13.18 18.36 5.54
C SER A 71 13.39 17.65 4.20
N GLY A 72 14.60 17.70 3.65
CA GLY A 72 14.94 17.02 2.39
C GLY A 72 14.91 15.49 2.52
N LEU A 73 15.44 14.94 3.63
CA LEU A 73 15.39 13.51 3.89
C LEU A 73 13.94 13.05 4.11
N TYR A 74 13.18 13.78 4.94
CA TYR A 74 11.77 13.52 5.17
C TYR A 74 10.98 13.48 3.85
N THR A 75 11.13 14.52 3.03
CA THR A 75 10.42 14.65 1.75
C THR A 75 10.78 13.50 0.80
N THR A 76 12.06 13.16 0.70
CA THR A 76 12.54 12.08 -0.17
C THR A 76 11.94 10.73 0.26
N LEU A 77 11.94 10.43 1.56
CA LEU A 77 11.34 9.20 2.10
C LEU A 77 9.84 9.14 1.83
N MET A 78 9.12 10.25 2.02
CA MET A 78 7.67 10.32 1.76
C MET A 78 7.34 10.10 0.29
N ILE A 79 8.05 10.76 -0.64
CA ILE A 79 7.81 10.64 -2.08
C ILE A 79 8.08 9.23 -2.56
N ILE A 80 9.25 8.67 -2.24
CA ILE A 80 9.63 7.33 -2.68
C ILE A 80 8.68 6.31 -2.06
N GLY A 81 8.37 6.45 -0.77
CA GLY A 81 7.38 5.63 -0.08
C GLY A 81 6.04 5.65 -0.82
N TYR A 82 5.46 6.82 -1.06
CA TYR A 82 4.17 6.95 -1.75
C TYR A 82 4.18 6.34 -3.15
N ILE A 83 5.24 6.57 -3.94
CA ILE A 83 5.36 5.97 -5.28
C ILE A 83 5.39 4.44 -5.17
N MET A 84 6.15 3.88 -4.24
CA MET A 84 6.19 2.43 -4.01
C MET A 84 4.82 1.89 -3.59
N MET A 85 4.09 2.60 -2.72
CA MET A 85 2.73 2.24 -2.34
C MET A 85 1.81 2.17 -3.57
N LEU A 86 1.81 3.22 -4.40
CA LEU A 86 0.97 3.30 -5.60
C LEU A 86 1.28 2.16 -6.58
N VAL A 87 2.56 1.85 -6.78
CA VAL A 87 2.99 0.70 -7.61
C VAL A 87 2.46 -0.61 -7.03
N GLY A 88 2.62 -0.84 -5.73
CA GLY A 88 2.17 -2.07 -5.07
C GLY A 88 0.66 -2.25 -5.12
N VAL A 89 -0.10 -1.19 -4.82
CA VAL A 89 -1.56 -1.19 -4.90
C VAL A 89 -2.02 -1.41 -6.34
N PHE A 90 -1.43 -0.73 -7.32
CA PHE A 90 -1.77 -0.91 -8.74
C PHE A 90 -1.58 -2.36 -9.21
N ILE A 91 -0.43 -2.96 -8.91
CA ILE A 91 -0.16 -4.37 -9.24
C ILE A 91 -1.21 -5.29 -8.61
N THR A 92 -1.57 -5.02 -7.36
CA THR A 92 -2.56 -5.81 -6.60
C THR A 92 -3.94 -5.71 -7.23
N ILE A 93 -4.42 -4.50 -7.53
CA ILE A 93 -5.74 -4.31 -8.16
C ILE A 93 -5.81 -5.00 -9.51
N GLN A 94 -4.76 -4.90 -10.33
CA GLN A 94 -4.73 -5.57 -11.64
C GLN A 94 -4.81 -7.09 -11.50
N ALA A 95 -4.06 -7.66 -10.56
CA ALA A 95 -4.04 -9.10 -10.31
C ALA A 95 -5.39 -9.61 -9.77
N VAL A 96 -5.98 -8.91 -8.79
CA VAL A 96 -7.31 -9.25 -8.25
C VAL A 96 -8.38 -9.11 -9.33
N SER A 97 -8.33 -8.06 -10.15
CA SER A 97 -9.28 -7.87 -11.26
C SER A 97 -9.24 -9.02 -12.27
N ALA A 98 -8.04 -9.51 -12.60
CA ALA A 98 -7.87 -10.66 -13.47
C ALA A 98 -8.44 -11.95 -12.85
N ILE A 99 -8.16 -12.20 -11.56
CA ILE A 99 -8.73 -13.35 -10.82
C ILE A 99 -10.26 -13.29 -10.81
N VAL A 100 -10.83 -12.12 -10.50
CA VAL A 100 -12.30 -11.93 -10.48
C VAL A 100 -12.91 -12.21 -11.85
N ARG A 101 -12.24 -11.81 -12.94
CA ARG A 101 -12.69 -12.12 -14.31
C ARG A 101 -12.68 -13.63 -14.56
N HIS A 102 -11.60 -14.33 -14.23
CA HIS A 102 -11.52 -15.78 -14.42
C HIS A 102 -12.56 -16.54 -13.57
N ILE A 103 -12.86 -16.07 -12.36
CA ILE A 103 -13.95 -16.60 -11.54
C ILE A 103 -15.32 -16.43 -12.25
N GLN A 104 -15.55 -15.30 -12.92
CA GLN A 104 -16.79 -15.09 -13.72
C GLN A 104 -16.86 -16.01 -14.93
N GLU A 105 -15.72 -16.33 -15.53
CA GLU A 105 -15.55 -17.26 -16.66
C GLU A 105 -15.58 -18.73 -16.21
N GLN A 106 -15.71 -18.98 -14.90
CA GLN A 106 -15.69 -20.30 -14.26
C GLN A 106 -14.35 -21.04 -14.38
N ASP A 107 -13.28 -20.32 -14.66
CA ASP A 107 -11.91 -20.82 -14.67
C ASP A 107 -11.25 -20.62 -13.29
N TYR A 108 -11.63 -21.47 -12.34
CA TYR A 108 -11.26 -21.30 -10.93
C TYR A 108 -9.86 -21.77 -10.56
N PHE A 109 -9.30 -22.72 -11.30
CA PHE A 109 -8.01 -23.37 -11.02
C PHE A 109 -7.21 -23.41 -12.31
N SER A 110 -6.48 -22.33 -12.57
CA SER A 110 -5.65 -22.14 -13.74
C SER A 110 -4.28 -21.60 -13.37
N THR A 111 -3.30 -21.90 -14.22
CA THR A 111 -1.92 -21.43 -14.10
C THR A 111 -1.88 -19.90 -14.12
N GLU A 112 -2.75 -19.27 -14.91
CA GLU A 112 -2.92 -17.82 -15.00
C GLU A 112 -3.32 -17.22 -13.64
N ASN A 113 -4.28 -17.82 -12.94
CA ASN A 113 -4.67 -17.38 -11.60
C ASN A 113 -3.54 -17.58 -10.58
N SER A 114 -2.76 -18.66 -10.69
CA SER A 114 -1.57 -18.85 -9.83
C SER A 114 -0.54 -17.74 -10.08
N GLN A 115 -0.32 -17.35 -11.34
CA GLN A 115 0.53 -16.21 -11.68
C GLN A 115 -0.02 -14.88 -11.13
N GLN A 116 -1.34 -14.65 -11.20
CA GLN A 116 -1.94 -13.45 -10.60
C GLN A 116 -1.79 -13.44 -9.08
N MET A 117 -1.96 -14.57 -8.39
CA MET A 117 -1.71 -14.66 -6.94
C MET A 117 -0.25 -14.29 -6.60
N ASN A 118 0.71 -14.76 -7.39
CA ASN A 118 2.12 -14.37 -7.23
C ASN A 118 2.35 -12.88 -7.53
N ARG A 119 1.59 -12.26 -8.43
CA ARG A 119 1.63 -10.80 -8.65
C ARG A 119 1.09 -10.03 -7.44
N ILE A 120 0.06 -10.53 -6.74
CA ILE A 120 -0.40 -9.95 -5.48
C ILE A 120 0.74 -9.95 -4.46
N VAL A 121 1.44 -11.08 -4.28
CA VAL A 121 2.62 -11.15 -3.39
C VAL A 121 3.68 -10.12 -3.75
N LYS A 122 3.99 -9.96 -5.05
CA LYS A 122 4.91 -8.91 -5.51
C LYS A 122 4.41 -7.51 -5.17
N GLY A 123 3.11 -7.25 -5.31
CA GLY A 123 2.48 -6.00 -4.89
C GLY A 123 2.65 -5.72 -3.39
N GLN A 124 2.49 -6.74 -2.55
CA GLN A 124 2.69 -6.63 -1.11
C GLN A 124 4.15 -6.33 -0.72
N ILE A 125 5.13 -6.84 -1.47
CA ILE A 125 6.55 -6.49 -1.26
C ILE A 125 6.79 -4.99 -1.48
N TRP A 126 6.18 -4.40 -2.52
CA TRP A 126 6.25 -2.94 -2.75
C TRP A 126 5.59 -2.15 -1.62
N ILE A 127 4.44 -2.60 -1.13
CA ILE A 127 3.72 -1.98 0.00
C ILE A 127 4.54 -2.08 1.30
N LEU A 128 5.21 -3.20 1.55
CA LEU A 128 6.11 -3.37 2.69
C LEU A 128 7.28 -2.37 2.63
N GLY A 129 7.93 -2.25 1.47
CA GLY A 129 9.00 -1.28 1.25
C GLY A 129 8.53 0.16 1.43
N SER A 130 7.35 0.50 0.92
CA SER A 130 6.70 1.79 1.18
C SER A 130 6.50 2.04 2.67
N SER A 131 5.92 1.07 3.38
CA SER A 131 5.59 1.20 4.81
C SER A 131 6.85 1.46 5.64
N LEU A 132 7.97 0.84 5.28
CA LEU A 132 9.26 1.08 5.94
C LEU A 132 9.74 2.53 5.73
N LEU A 133 9.71 3.03 4.49
CA LEU A 133 10.18 4.38 4.18
C LEU A 133 9.30 5.44 4.87
N MET A 134 7.98 5.25 4.83
CA MET A 134 7.03 6.14 5.50
C MET A 134 7.17 6.10 7.02
N ALA A 135 7.39 4.92 7.62
CA ALA A 135 7.69 4.77 9.06
C ALA A 135 8.95 5.53 9.47
N CYS A 136 10.02 5.43 8.67
CA CYS A 136 11.24 6.22 8.88
C CYS A 136 10.97 7.73 8.78
N ALA A 137 10.18 8.17 7.79
CA ALA A 137 9.82 9.58 7.64
C ALA A 137 9.01 10.09 8.85
N ASN A 138 8.02 9.33 9.30
CA ASN A 138 7.22 9.65 10.48
C ASN A 138 8.08 9.64 11.76
N GLN A 139 9.09 8.77 11.86
CA GLN A 139 10.02 8.80 12.99
C GLN A 139 10.82 10.12 13.04
N LEU A 140 11.16 10.72 11.90
CA LEU A 140 11.80 12.04 11.88
C LEU A 140 10.88 13.12 12.46
N THR A 141 9.59 13.12 12.10
CA THR A 141 8.64 14.11 12.63
C THR A 141 8.40 13.92 14.13
N VAL A 142 8.37 12.67 14.60
CA VAL A 142 8.25 12.35 16.02
C VAL A 142 9.47 12.83 16.80
N SER A 143 10.67 12.48 16.34
CA SER A 143 11.91 12.73 17.08
C SER A 143 12.34 14.20 17.08
N TRP A 144 12.06 14.97 16.02
CA TRP A 144 12.45 16.38 15.94
C TRP A 144 11.31 17.34 16.31
N LEU A 145 10.08 17.03 15.89
CA LEU A 145 8.98 17.99 15.91
C LEU A 145 7.87 17.60 16.89
N TYR A 146 7.98 16.45 17.55
CA TYR A 146 6.90 15.88 18.40
C TYR A 146 5.57 15.82 17.64
N ARG A 147 5.62 15.42 16.37
CA ARG A 147 4.46 15.26 15.48
C ARG A 147 4.34 13.83 14.99
N ILE A 148 3.15 13.26 15.08
CA ILE A 148 2.80 11.94 14.52
C ILE A 148 1.83 12.18 13.35
N SER A 149 2.11 11.59 12.19
CA SER A 149 1.17 11.60 11.07
C SER A 149 -0.11 10.84 11.40
N GLN A 150 -1.27 11.44 11.11
CA GLN A 150 -2.59 10.85 11.33
C GLN A 150 -2.90 9.67 10.40
N PHE A 151 -2.18 9.54 9.29
CA PHE A 151 -2.48 8.54 8.25
C PHE A 151 -1.97 7.13 8.56
N GLY A 152 -1.56 6.84 9.79
CA GLY A 152 -1.00 5.54 10.13
C GLY A 152 0.23 5.26 9.26
N LEU A 153 1.22 6.15 9.31
CA LEU A 153 2.49 5.97 8.60
C LEU A 153 3.56 5.50 9.58
N GLY A 154 3.17 4.76 10.62
CA GLY A 154 4.04 4.36 11.72
C GLY A 154 4.56 2.93 11.60
N TRP A 155 5.29 2.50 12.63
CA TRP A 155 5.83 1.15 12.73
C TRP A 155 4.74 0.06 12.78
N ASP A 156 3.56 0.39 13.29
CA ASP A 156 2.41 -0.54 13.32
C ASP A 156 1.96 -0.93 11.91
N ASN A 157 2.02 0.01 10.96
CA ASN A 157 1.67 -0.25 9.56
C ASN A 157 2.72 -1.10 8.85
N LEU A 158 4.00 -0.93 9.20
CA LEU A 158 5.05 -1.84 8.73
C LEU A 158 4.79 -3.27 9.21
N LEU A 159 4.42 -3.45 10.48
CA LEU A 159 4.07 -4.76 11.02
C LEU A 159 2.85 -5.35 10.32
N SER A 160 1.79 -4.55 10.11
CA SER A 160 0.60 -4.98 9.37
C SER A 160 0.96 -5.42 7.94
N ALA A 161 1.73 -4.62 7.20
CA ALA A 161 2.14 -4.94 5.84
C ALA A 161 2.98 -6.22 5.77
N PHE A 162 3.79 -6.49 6.80
CA PHE A 162 4.56 -7.73 6.90
C PHE A 162 3.67 -8.95 7.14
N VAL A 163 2.66 -8.82 8.01
CA VAL A 163 1.67 -9.87 8.26
C VAL A 163 0.85 -10.15 7.00
N ASP A 164 0.38 -9.10 6.32
CA ASP A 164 -0.37 -9.20 5.07
C ASP A 164 0.45 -9.91 3.98
N LEU A 165 1.73 -9.57 3.84
CA LEU A 165 2.64 -10.25 2.92
C LEU A 165 2.72 -11.76 3.20
N ILE A 166 2.84 -12.16 4.48
CA ILE A 166 2.86 -13.58 4.86
C ILE A 166 1.55 -14.26 4.48
N ILE A 167 0.41 -13.64 4.80
CA ILE A 167 -0.93 -14.18 4.48
C ILE A 167 -1.08 -14.38 2.97
N PHE A 168 -0.77 -13.37 2.16
CA PHE A 168 -0.87 -13.47 0.70
C PHE A 168 0.13 -14.48 0.12
N ALA A 169 1.34 -14.59 0.66
CA ALA A 169 2.31 -15.59 0.25
C ALA A 169 1.82 -17.02 0.53
N LEU A 170 1.21 -17.26 1.70
CA LEU A 170 0.62 -18.55 2.04
C LEU A 170 -0.56 -18.89 1.12
N ILE A 171 -1.45 -17.92 0.85
CA ILE A 171 -2.57 -18.10 -0.08
C ILE A 171 -2.05 -18.47 -1.48
N ALA A 172 -1.06 -17.73 -1.99
CA ALA A 172 -0.48 -17.98 -3.31
C ALA A 172 0.18 -19.37 -3.38
N MET A 173 0.88 -19.79 -2.31
CA MET A 173 1.50 -21.11 -2.23
C MET A 173 0.46 -22.23 -2.23
N ILE A 174 -0.58 -22.14 -1.38
CA ILE A 174 -1.65 -23.14 -1.30
C ILE A 174 -2.39 -23.22 -2.63
N TYR A 175 -2.72 -22.07 -3.23
CA TYR A 175 -3.40 -22.03 -4.52
C TYR A 175 -2.57 -22.66 -5.64
N THR A 176 -1.27 -22.37 -5.70
CA THR A 176 -0.36 -22.98 -6.68
C THR A 176 -0.29 -24.49 -6.53
N ARG A 177 -0.23 -25.00 -5.29
CA ARG A 177 -0.28 -26.46 -5.04
C ARG A 177 -1.61 -27.07 -5.51
N ALA A 178 -2.73 -26.40 -5.25
CA ALA A 178 -4.04 -26.87 -5.70
C ALA A 178 -4.14 -26.95 -7.24
N VAL A 179 -3.61 -25.94 -7.95
CA VAL A 179 -3.53 -25.94 -9.42
C VAL A 179 -2.67 -27.10 -9.92
N ASN A 180 -1.51 -27.35 -9.32
CA ASN A 180 -0.63 -28.45 -9.71
C ASN A 180 -1.31 -29.81 -9.50
N MET A 181 -1.95 -30.03 -8.34
CA MET A 181 -2.68 -31.27 -8.06
C MET A 181 -3.82 -31.52 -9.06
N LYS A 182 -4.56 -30.47 -9.42
CA LYS A 182 -5.61 -30.58 -10.46
C LYS A 182 -5.00 -30.94 -11.81
N THR A 183 -3.91 -30.27 -12.20
CA THR A 183 -3.24 -30.51 -13.49
C THR A 183 -2.70 -31.94 -13.58
N GLU A 184 -2.10 -32.45 -12.49
CA GLU A 184 -1.63 -33.85 -12.42
C GLU A 184 -2.79 -34.84 -12.53
N SER A 185 -3.91 -34.58 -11.85
CA SER A 185 -5.12 -35.40 -11.94
C SER A 185 -5.72 -35.40 -13.35
N ASP A 186 -5.75 -34.26 -14.03
CA ASP A 186 -6.27 -34.14 -15.39
C ASP A 186 -5.39 -34.86 -16.42
N LEU A 187 -4.09 -35.07 -16.12
CA LEU A 187 -3.14 -35.80 -16.96
C LEU A 187 -3.14 -37.32 -16.72
N THR A 188 -3.74 -37.79 -15.62
CA THR A 188 -3.77 -39.22 -15.25
C THR A 188 -5.06 -39.95 -15.63
N ILE A 189 -6.08 -39.23 -16.08
CA ILE A 189 -7.36 -39.75 -16.61
C ILE A 189 -7.27 -39.85 -18.13
#